data_AF-A0A5C6BXT3-F1
#
_entry.id   AF-A0A5C6BXT3-F1
#
_cell.length_a   1.000
_cell.length_b   1.000
_cell.length_c   1.000
_cell.angle_alpha   90.00
_cell.angle_beta   90.00
_cell.angle_gamma   90.00
#
_symmetry.space_group_name_H-M   'P 1'
#
loop_
_entity.id
_entity.type
_entity.pdbx_description
1 polymer ?
#
loop_
_entity_poly.entity_id
_entity_poly.type
_entity_poly.pdbx_seq_one_letter_code
_entity_poly.pdbx_strand_id
1 'polypeptide(L)'
;MIQSVRFSTSVRNSRTGFSLLEVMLATALLAASAMVLSSLLGLGAKFGSRAEQLTEAISQAQSLMDEFVALPPRDAEPNEEVSGELAGPPPRGYRIRVTPVSLGGGANRSGSIASVDGAAADENRAGLVRVTVEILATPVAASGEGTTPLCRISRLVRQRRLTSPRFDSTGAAMTDSDSMSGALP
;
A
#
# COMPACT_ATOMS: atom_id res chain seq x y z
N MET A 1 -0.45 1.94 84.30
CA MET A 1 1.01 2.23 84.21
C MET A 1 1.39 2.07 82.74
N ILE A 2 1.46 3.16 81.98
CA ILE A 2 1.74 3.15 80.53
C ILE A 2 2.95 4.05 80.30
N GLN A 3 4.08 3.44 79.94
CA GLN A 3 5.35 4.11 79.70
C GLN A 3 5.35 4.70 78.28
N SER A 4 5.25 6.03 78.18
CA SER A 4 5.37 6.77 76.94
C SER A 4 6.84 6.91 76.55
N VAL A 5 7.31 6.09 75.63
CA VAL A 5 8.65 6.24 75.02
C VAL A 5 8.58 7.32 73.94
N ARG A 6 9.08 8.52 74.25
CA ARG A 6 9.26 9.58 73.25
C ARG A 6 10.65 9.46 72.64
N PHE A 7 10.72 9.03 71.39
CA PHE A 7 11.93 9.11 70.58
C PHE A 7 12.09 10.54 70.08
N SER A 8 13.05 11.24 70.68
CA SER A 8 13.45 12.58 70.26
C SER A 8 14.52 12.44 69.17
N THR A 9 14.11 12.47 67.89
CA THR A 9 15.05 12.58 66.77
C THR A 9 15.53 14.02 66.65
N SER A 10 16.73 14.27 67.18
CA SER A 10 17.46 15.53 66.97
C SER A 10 17.92 15.59 65.51
N VAL A 11 17.19 16.34 64.67
CA VAL A 11 17.66 16.69 63.33
C VAL A 11 18.70 17.80 63.49
N ARG A 12 19.97 17.43 63.61
CA ARG A 12 21.07 18.39 63.48
C ARG A 12 21.21 18.76 62.02
N ASN A 13 20.95 20.03 61.75
CA ASN A 13 21.08 20.64 60.43
C ASN A 13 22.58 20.77 60.11
N SER A 14 23.19 19.72 59.55
CA SER A 14 24.55 19.78 59.01
C SER A 14 24.49 20.52 57.68
N ARG A 15 25.28 21.59 57.57
CA ARG A 15 25.55 22.28 56.31
C ARG A 15 26.08 21.24 55.33
N THR A 16 25.21 20.78 54.46
CA THR A 16 25.39 19.64 53.56
C THR A 16 26.02 20.19 52.28
N GLY A 17 27.34 20.38 52.31
CA GLY A 17 28.09 20.44 51.06
C GLY A 17 28.00 19.06 50.40
N PHE A 18 27.71 19.02 49.10
CA PHE A 18 27.74 17.78 48.34
C PHE A 18 29.09 17.08 48.55
N SER A 19 29.04 15.83 48.98
CA SER A 19 30.26 15.02 49.07
C SER A 19 30.82 14.84 47.65
N LEU A 20 32.14 14.93 47.48
CA LEU A 20 32.79 14.72 46.18
C LEU A 20 32.41 13.36 45.58
N LEU A 21 32.22 12.34 46.44
CA LEU A 21 31.75 11.02 46.03
C LEU A 21 30.34 11.07 45.44
N GLU A 22 29.44 11.85 46.02
CA GLU A 22 28.06 12.00 45.54
C GLU A 22 28.03 12.65 44.15
N VAL A 23 28.87 13.66 43.94
CA VAL A 23 29.02 14.30 42.62
C VAL A 23 29.56 13.30 41.59
N MET A 24 30.58 12.51 41.93
CA MET A 24 31.15 11.49 41.04
C MET A 24 30.12 10.40 40.71
N LEU A 25 29.33 9.97 41.71
CA LEU A 25 28.25 8.99 41.50
C LEU A 25 27.16 9.56 40.59
N ALA A 26 26.75 10.82 40.81
CA ALA A 26 25.78 11.49 39.98
C ALA A 26 26.28 11.65 38.53
N THR A 27 27.55 12.00 38.32
CA THR A 27 28.13 12.08 36.97
C THR A 27 28.24 10.72 36.30
N ALA A 28 28.58 9.66 37.05
CA ALA A 28 28.61 8.30 36.51
C ALA A 28 27.22 7.83 36.05
N LEU A 29 26.19 8.04 36.88
CA LEU A 29 24.80 7.73 36.52
C LEU A 29 24.30 8.57 35.35
N LEU A 30 24.64 9.87 35.33
CA LEU A 30 24.32 10.77 34.23
C LEU A 30 24.96 10.28 32.93
N ALA A 31 26.26 9.96 32.93
CA ALA A 31 26.97 9.46 31.76
C ALA A 31 26.38 8.15 31.25
N ALA A 32 26.09 7.21 32.15
CA ALA A 32 25.44 5.94 31.79
C ALA A 32 24.06 6.17 31.15
N SER A 33 23.24 7.06 31.73
CA SER A 33 21.92 7.40 31.17
C SER A 33 22.03 8.08 29.81
N ALA A 34 23.01 8.97 29.61
CA ALA A 34 23.26 9.65 28.35
C ALA A 34 23.63 8.66 27.22
N MET A 35 24.44 7.64 27.51
CA MET A 35 24.78 6.59 26.54
C MET A 35 23.55 5.79 26.08
N VAL A 36 22.66 5.45 27.03
CA VAL A 36 21.40 4.76 26.72
C VAL A 36 20.49 5.64 25.87
N LEU A 37 20.32 6.91 26.24
CA LEU A 37 19.52 7.87 25.48
C LEU A 37 20.05 8.07 24.06
N SER A 38 21.37 8.17 23.88
CA SER A 38 21.98 8.27 22.56
C SER A 38 21.68 7.04 21.69
N SER A 39 21.66 5.86 22.30
CA SER A 39 21.35 4.61 21.59
C SER A 39 19.88 4.56 21.16
N LEU A 40 18.98 4.98 22.05
CA LEU A 40 17.55 5.07 21.75
C LEU A 40 17.24 6.11 20.67
N LEU A 41 17.93 7.26 20.68
CA LEU A 41 17.78 8.28 19.67
C LEU A 41 18.18 7.76 18.28
N GLY A 42 19.28 7.01 18.20
CA GLY A 42 19.72 6.37 16.95
C GLY A 42 18.71 5.34 16.41
N LEU A 43 18.10 4.55 17.29
CA LEU A 43 17.02 3.63 16.90
C LEU A 43 15.77 4.40 16.44
N GLY A 44 15.39 5.45 17.17
CA GLY A 44 14.26 6.31 16.84
C GLY A 44 14.40 6.93 15.44
N ALA A 45 15.59 7.44 15.10
CA ALA A 45 15.86 7.99 13.77
C ALA A 45 15.73 6.94 12.65
N LYS A 46 16.26 5.72 12.88
CA LYS A 46 16.14 4.62 11.91
C LYS A 46 14.69 4.20 11.67
N PHE A 47 13.90 4.06 12.73
CA PHE A 47 12.48 3.72 12.61
C PHE A 47 11.67 4.86 12.00
N GLY A 48 11.99 6.11 12.32
CA GLY A 48 11.36 7.30 11.73
C GLY A 48 11.56 7.34 10.22
N SER A 49 12.81 7.20 9.75
CA SER A 49 13.11 7.18 8.31
C SER A 49 12.41 6.03 7.58
N ARG A 50 12.34 4.84 8.18
CA ARG A 50 11.61 3.71 7.59
C ARG A 50 10.10 3.96 7.52
N ALA A 51 9.52 4.58 8.55
CA ALA A 51 8.10 4.91 8.58
C ALA A 51 7.76 5.97 7.52
N GLU A 52 8.63 6.96 7.32
CA GLU A 52 8.49 7.98 6.27
C GLU A 52 8.50 7.34 4.88
N GLN A 53 9.47 6.48 4.58
CA GLN A 53 9.56 5.75 3.30
C GLN A 53 8.31 4.90 3.03
N LEU A 54 7.81 4.20 4.05
CA LEU A 54 6.58 3.39 3.93
C LEU A 54 5.35 4.27 3.71
N THR A 55 5.23 5.39 4.41
CA THR A 55 4.10 6.31 4.27
C THR A 55 4.05 6.91 2.87
N GLU A 56 5.20 7.33 2.35
CA GLU A 56 5.32 7.82 0.98
C GLU A 56 4.97 6.73 -0.04
N ALA A 57 5.48 5.50 0.13
CA ALA A 57 5.18 4.38 -0.76
C ALA A 57 3.67 4.04 -0.75
N ILE A 58 3.01 4.10 0.42
CA ILE A 58 1.57 3.89 0.53
C ILE A 58 0.80 4.98 -0.21
N SER A 59 1.18 6.24 -0.05
CA SER A 59 0.55 7.38 -0.75
C SER A 59 0.69 7.25 -2.28
N GLN A 60 1.88 6.86 -2.76
CA GLN A 60 2.14 6.58 -4.17
C GLN A 60 1.29 5.40 -4.68
N ALA A 61 1.23 4.30 -3.92
CA ALA A 61 0.43 3.13 -4.27
C ALA A 61 -1.07 3.45 -4.34
N GLN A 62 -1.57 4.29 -3.42
CA GLN A 62 -2.97 4.76 -3.44
C GLN A 62 -3.25 5.63 -4.66
N SER A 63 -2.36 6.57 -4.97
CA SER A 63 -2.49 7.43 -6.15
C SER A 63 -2.51 6.60 -7.45
N LEU A 64 -1.59 5.64 -7.60
CA LEU A 64 -1.57 4.72 -8.74
C LEU A 64 -2.81 3.83 -8.80
N MET A 65 -3.30 3.36 -7.66
CA MET A 65 -4.53 2.55 -7.60
C MET A 65 -5.75 3.37 -8.04
N ASP A 66 -5.88 4.60 -7.56
CA ASP A 66 -7.00 5.46 -7.92
C ASP A 66 -6.93 5.90 -9.38
N GLU A 67 -5.74 6.19 -9.91
CA GLU A 67 -5.51 6.45 -11.33
C GLU A 67 -5.91 5.24 -12.19
N PHE A 68 -5.43 4.04 -11.84
CA PHE A 68 -5.74 2.81 -12.57
C PHE A 68 -7.25 2.48 -12.55
N VAL A 69 -7.92 2.74 -11.43
CA VAL A 69 -9.37 2.49 -11.31
C VAL A 69 -10.19 3.55 -12.04
N ALA A 70 -9.72 4.80 -12.10
CA ALA A 70 -10.39 5.87 -12.81
C ALA A 70 -10.19 5.79 -14.34
N LEU A 71 -8.98 5.43 -14.78
CA LEU A 71 -8.55 5.35 -16.17
C LEU A 71 -7.89 3.99 -16.44
N PRO A 72 -8.69 2.91 -16.51
CA PRO A 72 -8.17 1.60 -16.85
C PRO A 72 -7.51 1.63 -18.25
N PRO A 73 -6.36 0.97 -18.46
CA PRO A 73 -5.78 0.81 -19.78
C PRO A 73 -6.80 0.15 -20.71
N ARG A 74 -6.92 0.64 -21.95
CA ARG A 74 -7.93 0.17 -22.91
C ARG A 74 -7.79 -1.31 -23.26
N ASP A 75 -6.57 -1.83 -23.14
CA ASP A 75 -6.21 -3.20 -23.49
C ASP A 75 -5.81 -4.03 -22.27
N ALA A 76 -6.19 -3.61 -21.06
CA ALA A 76 -5.86 -4.32 -19.83
C ALA A 76 -6.55 -5.69 -19.80
N GLU A 77 -5.87 -6.72 -20.30
CA GLU A 77 -6.36 -8.08 -20.26
C GLU A 77 -6.32 -8.60 -18.81
N PRO A 78 -7.29 -9.43 -18.41
CA PRO A 78 -7.22 -10.09 -17.11
C PRO A 78 -5.93 -10.92 -17.05
N ASN A 79 -5.17 -10.76 -15.97
CA ASN A 79 -3.84 -11.35 -15.74
C ASN A 79 -2.65 -10.59 -16.37
N GLU A 80 -2.86 -9.38 -16.89
CA GLU A 80 -1.76 -8.51 -17.31
C GLU A 80 -1.03 -7.88 -16.11
N GLU A 81 0.30 -7.78 -16.23
CA GLU A 81 1.18 -7.11 -15.28
C GLU A 81 1.71 -5.82 -15.91
N VAL A 82 1.23 -4.68 -15.42
CA VAL A 82 1.72 -3.37 -15.84
C VAL A 82 2.80 -2.94 -14.88
N SER A 83 4.00 -2.65 -15.38
CA SER A 83 5.12 -2.18 -14.57
C SER A 83 5.64 -0.86 -15.09
N GLY A 84 6.18 -0.04 -14.18
CA GLY A 84 6.78 1.24 -14.53
C GLY A 84 7.65 1.80 -13.42
N GLU A 85 8.12 3.02 -13.64
CA GLU A 85 8.99 3.72 -12.69
C GLU A 85 8.28 4.97 -12.17
N LEU A 86 8.44 5.22 -10.87
CA LEU A 86 7.98 6.42 -10.19
C LEU A 86 9.11 7.44 -10.16
N ALA A 87 8.80 8.64 -10.63
CA ALA A 87 9.71 9.77 -10.50
C ALA A 87 9.80 10.20 -9.02
N GLY A 88 11.03 10.34 -8.53
CA GLY A 88 11.31 10.82 -7.17
C GLY A 88 12.70 10.37 -6.70
N PRO A 89 13.33 11.11 -5.77
CA PRO A 89 14.50 10.63 -5.04
C PRO A 89 14.06 9.93 -3.74
N PRO A 90 14.35 8.63 -3.52
CA PRO A 90 15.00 7.69 -4.44
C PRO A 90 14.04 7.16 -5.51
N PRO A 91 14.53 6.77 -6.72
CA PRO A 91 13.69 6.23 -7.78
C PRO A 91 13.13 4.87 -7.36
N ARG A 92 11.82 4.68 -7.59
CA ARG A 92 11.10 3.47 -7.18
C ARG A 92 10.42 2.83 -8.39
N GLY A 93 10.35 1.50 -8.41
CA GLY A 93 9.53 0.77 -9.37
C GLY A 93 8.11 0.60 -8.84
N TYR A 94 7.15 0.42 -9.73
CA TYR A 94 5.81 -0.07 -9.38
C TYR A 94 5.39 -1.21 -10.30
N ARG A 95 4.49 -2.04 -9.78
CA ARG A 95 3.90 -3.17 -10.48
C ARG A 95 2.42 -3.27 -10.14
N ILE A 96 1.58 -3.34 -11.17
CA ILE A 96 0.13 -3.48 -11.07
C ILE A 96 -0.25 -4.84 -11.62
N ARG A 97 -0.99 -5.62 -10.84
CA ARG A 97 -1.48 -6.95 -11.20
C ARG A 97 -2.99 -7.00 -11.12
N VAL A 98 -3.61 -7.46 -12.19
CA VAL A 98 -5.05 -7.55 -12.34
C VAL A 98 -5.45 -9.02 -12.32
N THR A 99 -6.07 -9.47 -11.22
CA THR A 99 -6.44 -10.88 -11.05
C THR A 99 -7.96 -11.04 -10.95
N PRO A 100 -8.61 -11.89 -11.76
CA PRO A 100 -10.05 -12.15 -11.65
C PRO A 100 -10.36 -12.84 -10.32
N VAL A 101 -11.47 -12.47 -9.67
CA VAL A 101 -11.89 -13.06 -8.39
C VAL A 101 -13.24 -13.74 -8.55
N SER A 102 -13.22 -15.07 -8.54
CA SER A 102 -14.44 -15.87 -8.44
C SER A 102 -14.96 -15.81 -6.99
N LEU A 103 -16.14 -15.23 -6.79
CA LEU A 103 -16.90 -15.35 -5.54
C LEU A 103 -17.44 -16.78 -5.46
N GLY A 104 -16.59 -17.73 -5.09
CA GLY A 104 -17.00 -19.08 -4.73
C GLY A 104 -17.87 -19.01 -3.48
N GLY A 105 -19.19 -18.97 -3.67
CA GLY A 105 -20.14 -19.28 -2.61
C GLY A 105 -19.87 -20.70 -2.13
N GLY A 106 -19.52 -20.84 -0.85
CA GLY A 106 -19.41 -22.14 -0.20
C GLY A 106 -20.73 -22.90 -0.29
N ALA A 107 -20.84 -23.79 -1.28
CA ALA A 107 -21.88 -24.79 -1.34
C ALA A 107 -21.53 -25.96 -0.41
N ASN A 108 -21.55 -25.70 0.90
CA ASN A 108 -21.82 -26.72 1.92
C ASN A 108 -23.28 -26.61 2.38
N ARG A 109 -24.20 -26.41 1.44
CA ARG A 109 -25.62 -26.67 1.64
C ARG A 109 -26.01 -27.83 0.73
N SER A 110 -25.89 -29.03 1.31
CA SER A 110 -26.67 -30.19 0.94
C SER A 110 -28.14 -29.77 0.81
N GLY A 111 -28.66 -29.81 -0.41
CA GLY A 111 -29.97 -29.24 -0.74
C GLY A 111 -30.20 -29.21 -2.24
N SER A 112 -30.25 -30.40 -2.84
CA SER A 112 -30.82 -30.69 -4.15
C SER A 112 -32.06 -29.83 -4.45
N ILE A 113 -32.02 -28.98 -5.49
CA ILE A 113 -33.13 -28.78 -6.43
C ILE A 113 -32.56 -28.42 -7.82
N ALA A 114 -32.79 -29.36 -8.74
CA ALA A 114 -32.98 -29.24 -10.19
C ALA A 114 -32.03 -28.35 -11.02
N SER A 115 -31.17 -29.05 -11.75
CA SER A 115 -30.73 -28.72 -13.10
C SER A 115 -31.90 -28.35 -14.02
N VAL A 116 -31.86 -27.15 -14.60
CA VAL A 116 -32.58 -26.80 -15.82
C VAL A 116 -31.55 -26.34 -16.84
N ASP A 117 -31.59 -26.99 -17.98
CA ASP A 117 -30.68 -26.89 -19.12
C ASP A 117 -30.42 -25.46 -19.60
N GLY A 118 -29.15 -25.17 -19.84
CA GLY A 118 -28.66 -23.88 -20.34
C GLY A 118 -27.14 -23.86 -20.47
N ALA A 119 -26.59 -24.82 -21.22
CA ALA A 119 -25.16 -24.89 -21.53
C ALA A 119 -24.76 -23.78 -22.53
N ALA A 120 -24.30 -22.63 -22.02
CA ALA A 120 -23.28 -21.78 -22.63
C ALA A 120 -22.86 -20.63 -21.68
N ALA A 121 -21.61 -20.67 -21.21
CA ALA A 121 -20.80 -19.52 -20.81
C ALA A 121 -21.31 -18.61 -19.67
N ASP A 122 -21.55 -19.19 -18.48
CA ASP A 122 -21.72 -18.44 -17.22
C ASP A 122 -20.38 -18.24 -16.48
N GLU A 123 -19.28 -18.02 -17.22
CA GLU A 123 -17.92 -17.78 -16.67
C GLU A 123 -17.75 -16.38 -16.06
N ASN A 124 -18.77 -15.51 -16.14
CA ASN A 124 -18.61 -14.06 -15.88
C ASN A 124 -19.53 -13.52 -14.77
N ARG A 125 -20.06 -14.39 -13.89
CA ARG A 125 -21.04 -13.97 -12.87
C ARG A 125 -20.43 -13.29 -11.64
N ALA A 126 -19.13 -13.41 -11.42
CA ALA A 126 -18.40 -12.59 -10.47
C ALA A 126 -17.55 -11.57 -11.22
N GLY A 127 -18.20 -10.55 -11.80
CA GLY A 127 -17.53 -9.42 -12.48
C GLY A 127 -16.75 -8.52 -11.51
N LEU A 128 -15.90 -9.12 -10.68
CA LEU A 128 -15.04 -8.51 -9.68
C LEU A 128 -13.60 -8.91 -9.97
N VAL A 129 -12.73 -7.92 -9.96
CA VAL A 129 -11.32 -8.05 -10.26
C VAL A 129 -10.54 -7.48 -9.08
N ARG A 130 -9.51 -8.18 -8.65
CA ARG A 130 -8.56 -7.70 -7.65
C ARG A 130 -7.41 -7.03 -8.36
N VAL A 131 -7.35 -5.71 -8.21
CA VAL A 131 -6.21 -4.90 -8.62
C VAL A 131 -5.24 -4.87 -7.45
N THR A 132 -4.00 -5.26 -7.67
CA THR A 132 -2.91 -5.22 -6.69
C THR A 132 -1.85 -4.27 -7.20
N VAL A 133 -1.49 -3.26 -6.40
CA VAL A 133 -0.37 -2.35 -6.67
C VAL A 133 0.74 -2.66 -5.68
N GLU A 134 1.94 -2.89 -6.20
CA GLU A 134 3.16 -3.16 -5.46
C GLU A 134 4.17 -2.04 -5.75
N ILE A 135 4.73 -1.43 -4.70
CA ILE A 135 5.83 -0.47 -4.82
C ILE A 135 7.12 -1.15 -4.45
N LEU A 136 8.14 -1.01 -5.30
CA LEU A 136 9.45 -1.62 -5.15
C LEU A 136 10.45 -0.56 -4.64
N ALA A 137 11.38 -0.98 -3.79
CA ALA A 137 12.42 -0.09 -3.27
C ALA A 137 13.41 0.38 -4.35
N THR A 138 13.49 -0.34 -5.45
CA THR A 138 14.39 -0.11 -6.57
C THR A 138 13.59 -0.03 -7.87
N PRO A 139 14.11 0.65 -8.91
CA PRO A 139 13.48 0.69 -10.22
C PRO A 139 13.28 -0.73 -10.80
N VAL A 140 12.24 -0.91 -11.61
CA VAL A 140 11.85 -2.21 -12.16
C VAL A 140 12.98 -2.82 -13.01
N ALA A 141 13.74 -1.99 -13.74
CA ALA A 141 14.87 -2.44 -14.55
C ALA A 141 16.01 -3.07 -13.73
N ALA A 142 16.12 -2.71 -12.44
CA ALA A 142 17.09 -3.30 -11.51
C ALA A 142 16.48 -4.40 -10.63
N SER A 143 15.17 -4.62 -10.74
CA SER A 143 14.39 -5.48 -9.86
C SER A 143 14.24 -6.86 -10.50
N GLY A 144 15.09 -7.80 -10.09
CA GLY A 144 14.96 -9.20 -10.49
C GLY A 144 13.64 -9.83 -10.01
N GLU A 145 13.27 -10.94 -10.66
CA GLU A 145 12.13 -11.79 -10.30
C GLU A 145 12.33 -12.32 -8.86
N GLY A 146 11.70 -11.66 -7.87
CA GLY A 146 11.88 -11.97 -6.44
C GLY A 146 12.11 -10.76 -5.53
N THR A 147 12.10 -9.53 -6.06
CA THR A 147 12.24 -8.33 -5.24
C THR A 147 11.05 -8.17 -4.27
N THR A 148 11.34 -8.01 -2.98
CA THR A 148 10.32 -7.77 -1.95
C THR A 148 9.74 -6.37 -2.08
N PRO A 149 8.41 -6.21 -2.22
CA PRO A 149 7.81 -4.89 -2.29
C PRO A 149 7.90 -4.15 -0.96
N LEU A 150 8.11 -2.83 -1.01
CA LEU A 150 8.02 -1.93 0.14
C LEU A 150 6.62 -1.91 0.71
N CYS A 151 5.62 -1.83 -0.17
CA CYS A 151 4.23 -1.90 0.20
C CYS A 151 3.42 -2.59 -0.90
N ARG A 152 2.31 -3.19 -0.49
CA ARG A 152 1.35 -3.85 -1.36
C ARG A 152 -0.05 -3.45 -0.94
N ILE A 153 -0.80 -2.86 -1.86
CA ILE A 153 -2.20 -2.50 -1.66
C ILE A 153 -3.03 -3.28 -2.67
N SER A 154 -4.15 -3.85 -2.23
CA SER A 154 -5.07 -4.54 -3.12
C SER A 154 -6.49 -4.04 -2.93
N ARG A 155 -7.21 -3.86 -4.04
CA ARG A 155 -8.59 -3.38 -4.05
C ARG A 155 -9.43 -4.27 -4.97
N LEU A 156 -10.64 -4.59 -4.52
CA LEU A 156 -11.64 -5.27 -5.33
C LEU A 156 -12.44 -4.22 -6.11
N VAL A 157 -12.49 -4.38 -7.43
CA VAL A 157 -13.13 -3.46 -8.36
C VAL A 157 -14.09 -4.24 -9.24
N ARG A 158 -15.26 -3.67 -9.56
CA ARG A 158 -16.19 -4.30 -10.50
C ARG A 158 -15.66 -4.16 -11.93
N GLN A 159 -15.58 -5.26 -12.67
CA GLN A 159 -15.07 -5.35 -14.04
C GLN A 159 -15.77 -4.39 -15.00
N ARG A 160 -17.07 -4.11 -14.80
CA ARG A 160 -17.83 -3.10 -15.58
C ARG A 160 -17.27 -1.68 -15.51
N ARG A 161 -16.43 -1.36 -14.52
CA ARG A 161 -15.73 -0.07 -14.43
C ARG A 161 -14.37 -0.06 -15.15
N LEU A 162 -13.84 -1.24 -15.47
CA LEU A 162 -12.55 -1.39 -16.15
C LEU A 162 -12.70 -1.45 -17.67
N THR A 163 -13.83 -1.94 -18.17
CA THR A 163 -14.13 -1.94 -19.61
C THR A 163 -14.70 -0.59 -20.02
N SER A 164 -13.91 0.23 -20.73
CA SER A 164 -14.45 1.43 -21.38
C SER A 164 -15.61 1.04 -22.32
N PRO A 165 -16.68 1.85 -22.45
CA PRO A 165 -17.74 1.56 -23.40
C PRO A 165 -17.11 1.52 -24.79
N ARG A 166 -17.25 0.39 -25.49
CA ARG A 166 -16.98 0.28 -26.93
C ARG A 166 -17.80 1.38 -27.59
N PHE A 167 -17.15 2.45 -28.00
CA PHE A 167 -17.72 3.35 -28.99
C PHE A 167 -17.57 2.59 -30.29
N ASP A 168 -18.59 1.81 -30.63
CA ASP A 168 -18.70 1.18 -31.92
C ASP A 168 -18.75 2.31 -32.96
N SER A 169 -17.58 2.67 -33.48
CA SER A 169 -17.45 3.50 -34.67
C SER A 169 -17.84 2.66 -35.88
N THR A 170 -19.07 2.16 -35.91
CA THR A 170 -19.72 1.74 -37.14
C THR A 170 -20.15 3.01 -37.87
N GLY A 171 -19.14 3.78 -38.31
CA GLY A 171 -19.31 4.81 -39.31
C GLY A 171 -19.81 4.12 -40.56
N ALA A 172 -21.12 4.23 -40.79
CA ALA A 172 -21.78 3.81 -42.00
C ALA A 172 -20.96 4.31 -43.19
N ALA A 173 -20.43 3.37 -43.96
CA ALA A 173 -19.99 3.61 -45.32
C ALA A 173 -21.22 4.09 -46.10
N MET A 174 -21.38 5.41 -46.16
CA MET A 174 -22.34 6.05 -47.06
C MET A 174 -21.69 6.05 -48.44
N THR A 175 -21.86 4.93 -49.13
CA THR A 175 -21.74 4.82 -50.57
C THR A 175 -22.75 5.79 -51.19
N ASP A 176 -22.28 6.93 -51.68
CA ASP A 176 -23.03 7.71 -52.65
C ASP A 176 -22.25 7.71 -53.96
N SER A 177 -22.70 6.83 -54.84
CA SER A 177 -22.33 6.71 -56.23
C SER A 177 -23.51 7.26 -57.02
N ASP A 178 -23.38 8.44 -57.65
CA ASP A 178 -24.06 8.69 -58.92
C ASP A 178 -23.61 9.98 -59.64
N SER A 179 -23.09 9.77 -60.86
CA SER A 179 -23.51 10.42 -62.11
C SER A 179 -23.45 11.95 -62.32
N MET A 180 -22.52 12.38 -63.20
CA MET A 180 -22.74 13.20 -64.42
C MET A 180 -21.36 13.48 -65.08
N SER A 181 -20.97 12.88 -66.21
CA SER A 181 -21.44 13.02 -67.60
C SER A 181 -21.45 14.48 -68.13
N GLY A 182 -20.62 14.74 -69.14
CA GLY A 182 -20.58 15.99 -69.94
C GLY A 182 -19.14 16.45 -70.21
N ALA A 183 -18.41 15.87 -71.18
CA ALA A 183 -18.41 16.23 -72.61
C ALA A 183 -17.94 17.68 -72.90
N LEU A 184 -16.66 17.82 -73.31
CA LEU A 184 -16.05 18.57 -74.44
C LEU A 184 -16.50 20.03 -74.74
N PRO A 185 -15.72 20.85 -75.49
CA PRO A 185 -14.52 20.55 -76.29
C PRO A 185 -13.17 21.01 -75.70
#